data_AF-A0A6M5YVE0-F1
#
_entry.id   AF-A0A6M5YVE0-F1
#
_cell.length_a   1.000
_cell.length_b   1.000
_cell.length_c   1.000
_cell.angle_alpha   90.00
_cell.angle_beta   90.00
_cell.angle_gamma   90.00
#
_symmetry.space_group_name_H-M   'P 1'
#
loop_
_entity.id
_entity.type
_entity.pdbx_description
1 polymer ?
#
loop_
_entity_poly.entity_id
_entity_poly.type
_entity_poly.pdbx_seq_one_letter_code
_entity_poly.pdbx_strand_id
1 'polypeptide(L)' 'MTGIAVHPRGPVACARTNGTVTLGDADTREPFRTLDWKAGKLVSVAFAPDGALGAAGTEDGKIIVWDVDL' A
#
# COMPACT_ATOMS: atom_id res chain seq x y z
N MET A 1 -8.10 -9.07 0.28
CA MET A 1 -6.84 -8.53 -0.28
C MET A 1 -7.03 -8.45 -1.78
N THR A 2 -6.65 -7.33 -2.39
CA THR A 2 -6.83 -7.09 -3.83
C THR A 2 -5.51 -6.93 -4.58
N GLY A 3 -4.45 -6.54 -3.89
CA GLY A 3 -3.09 -6.48 -4.45
C GLY A 3 -2.02 -6.55 -3.37
N ILE A 4 -0.81 -6.90 -3.80
CA ILE A 4 0.42 -6.86 -3.01
C ILE A 4 1.50 -6.13 -3.79
N ALA A 5 2.32 -5.35 -3.09
CA ALA A 5 3.50 -4.73 -3.64
C ALA A 5 4.66 -4.88 -2.67
N VAL A 6 5.85 -5.15 -3.18
CA VAL A 6 7.08 -5.26 -2.38
C VAL A 6 7.90 -4.01 -2.66
N HIS A 7 8.20 -3.24 -1.61
CA HIS A 7 9.09 -2.09 -1.72
C HIS A 7 10.52 -2.59 -2.01
N PRO A 8 11.31 -1.93 -2.87
CA PRO A 8 12.63 -2.40 -3.28
C PRO A 8 13.62 -2.62 -2.12
N ARG A 9 13.45 -1.95 -0.97
CA ARG A 9 14.36 -2.02 0.18
C ARG A 9 13.67 -1.95 1.55
N GLY A 10 12.38 -2.22 1.62
CA GLY A 10 11.61 -1.90 2.82
C GLY A 10 10.31 -2.69 2.89
N PRO A 11 9.16 -2.04 3.16
CA PRO A 11 7.95 -2.75 3.52
C PRO A 11 7.28 -3.48 2.36
N VAL A 12 6.46 -4.45 2.71
CA VAL A 12 5.44 -5.00 1.81
C VAL A 12 4.13 -4.27 2.07
N ALA A 13 3.43 -3.88 1.00
CA ALA A 13 2.10 -3.28 1.08
C ALA A 13 1.03 -4.26 0.61
N CYS A 14 -0.08 -4.33 1.35
CA CYS A 14 -1.26 -5.12 1.00
C CYS A 14 -2.50 -4.23 0.89
N ALA A 15 -3.09 -4.12 -0.29
CA ALA A 15 -4.35 -3.40 -0.50
C ALA A 15 -5.56 -4.27 -0.14
N ARG A 16 -6.58 -3.64 0.45
CA ARG A 16 -7.79 -4.30 0.94
C ARG A 16 -9.07 -3.66 0.41
N THR A 17 -10.12 -4.48 0.33
CA THR A 17 -11.46 -4.05 -0.12
C THR A 17 -12.15 -3.10 0.84
N ASN A 18 -11.69 -3.00 2.09
CA ASN A 18 -12.20 -2.05 3.08
C ASN A 18 -11.55 -0.66 3.00
N GLY A 19 -10.74 -0.40 1.96
CA GLY A 19 -10.11 0.89 1.73
C GLY A 19 -8.79 1.13 2.43
N THR A 20 -8.21 0.07 3.00
CA THR A 20 -6.95 0.17 3.75
C THR A 20 -5.77 -0.45 2.99
N VAL A 21 -4.58 0.12 3.22
CA VAL A 21 -3.30 -0.52 2.90
C VAL A 21 -2.61 -0.90 4.21
N THR A 22 -2.29 -2.17 4.38
CA THR A 22 -1.45 -2.61 5.50
C THR A 22 0.00 -2.68 5.02
N LEU A 23 0.90 -2.02 5.75
CA LEU A 23 2.34 -2.15 5.57
C LEU A 23 2.88 -3.17 6.59
N GLY A 24 3.66 -4.11 6.07
CA GLY A 24 4.35 -5.12 6.86
C GLY A 24 5.85 -5.10 6.61
N ASP A 25 6.60 -5.48 7.63
CA ASP A 25 8.04 -5.67 7.54
C ASP A 25 8.30 -6.95 6.72
N ALA A 26 9.21 -6.87 5.74
CA ALA A 26 9.48 -7.97 4.83
C ALA A 26 10.23 -9.13 5.51
N ASP A 27 11.03 -8.83 6.53
CA ASP A 27 11.87 -9.79 7.24
C ASP A 27 11.08 -10.50 8.35
N THR A 28 10.40 -9.73 9.20
CA THR A 28 9.63 -10.28 10.34
C THR A 28 8.25 -10.75 9.94
N ARG A 29 7.73 -10.29 8.79
CA ARG A 29 6.36 -10.54 8.30
C ARG A 29 5.27 -9.96 9.20
N GLU A 30 5.64 -9.03 10.09
CA GLU A 30 4.70 -8.40 11.01
C GLU A 30 4.15 -7.11 10.41
N PRO A 31 2.83 -6.86 10.52
CA PRO A 31 2.24 -5.59 10.14
C PRO A 31 2.65 -4.51 11.15
N PHE A 32 3.21 -3.40 10.66
CA PHE A 32 3.62 -2.29 11.54
C PHE A 32 2.81 -1.01 11.33
N ARG A 33 2.09 -0.87 10.21
CA ARG A 33 1.26 0.31 9.92
C ARG A 33 0.05 -0.05 9.08
N THR A 34 -1.09 0.59 9.35
CA THR A 34 -2.25 0.57 8.47
C THR A 34 -2.60 1.98 8.04
N LEU A 35 -2.68 2.19 6.73
CA LEU A 35 -3.07 3.45 6.11
C LEU A 35 -4.54 3.34 5.71
N ASP A 36 -5.34 4.30 6.15
CA ASP A 36 -6.77 4.36 5.87
C ASP A 36 -7.18 5.78 5.52
N TRP A 37 -7.39 6.01 4.23
CA TRP A 37 -7.82 7.29 3.69
C TRP A 37 -9.34 7.39 3.52
N LYS A 38 -10.11 6.38 3.97
CA LYS A 38 -11.56 6.30 3.76
C LYS A 38 -11.97 6.48 2.29
N ALA A 39 -11.11 6.04 1.37
CA ALA A 39 -11.27 6.27 -0.06
C ALA A 39 -12.27 5.30 -0.73
N GLY A 40 -12.66 4.21 -0.04
CA GLY A 40 -13.46 3.13 -0.59
C GLY A 40 -12.60 1.95 -1.04
N LYS A 41 -13.20 0.99 -1.73
CA LYS A 41 -12.57 -0.30 -2.08
C LYS A 41 -11.31 -0.11 -2.93
N LEU A 42 -10.15 -0.53 -2.43
CA LEU A 42 -8.91 -0.56 -3.20
C LEU A 42 -8.85 -1.79 -4.10
N VAL A 43 -8.37 -1.62 -5.32
CA VAL A 43 -8.22 -2.68 -6.33
C VAL A 43 -6.77 -2.93 -6.72
N SER A 44 -5.86 -2.00 -6.41
CA SER A 44 -4.44 -2.12 -6.74
C SER A 44 -3.55 -1.41 -5.71
N VAL A 45 -2.29 -1.83 -5.66
CA VAL A 45 -1.20 -1.14 -4.94
C VAL A 45 0.12 -1.35 -5.67
N ALA A 46 0.99 -0.35 -5.67
CA ALA A 46 2.34 -0.41 -6.22
C ALA A 46 3.29 0.53 -5.46
N PHE A 47 4.58 0.20 -5.50
CA PHE A 47 5.64 1.12 -5.11
C PHE A 47 6.36 1.63 -6.35
N ALA A 48 6.84 2.88 -6.30
CA ALA A 48 7.72 3.42 -7.31
C ALA A 48 9.06 2.64 -7.34
N PRO A 49 9.75 2.57 -8.50
CA PRO A 49 11.02 1.84 -8.61
C PRO A 49 12.13 2.38 -7.72
N ASP A 50 12.13 3.68 -7.44
CA ASP A 50 13.06 4.34 -6.52
C ASP A 50 12.68 4.13 -5.05
N GLY A 51 11.47 3.61 -4.78
CA GLY A 51 10.94 3.39 -3.44
C GLY A 51 10.37 4.63 -2.76
N ALA A 52 10.47 5.82 -3.36
CA ALA A 52 10.08 7.05 -2.66
C ALA A 52 8.56 7.12 -2.42
N LEU A 53 7.78 6.58 -3.36
CA LEU A 53 6.32 6.68 -3.35
C LEU A 53 5.64 5.31 -3.36
N GLY A 54 4.51 5.26 -2.69
CA GLY A 54 3.50 4.23 -2.84
C GLY A 54 2.24 4.80 -3.50
N ALA A 55 1.55 3.98 -4.27
CA ALA A 55 0.28 4.33 -4.89
C ALA A 55 -0.77 3.22 -4.75
N ALA A 56 -2.03 3.59 -4.58
CA ALA A 56 -3.16 2.68 -4.56
C ALA A 56 -4.34 3.25 -5.35
N GLY A 57 -5.02 2.40 -6.10
CA GLY A 57 -6.21 2.75 -6.88
C GLY A 57 -7.48 2.17 -6.27
N THR A 58 -8.56 2.94 -6.27
CA THR A 58 -9.90 2.48 -5.87
C THR A 58 -10.72 2.00 -7.07
N GLU A 59 -11.80 1.27 -6.79
CA GLU A 59 -12.79 0.85 -7.80
C GLU A 59 -13.52 2.05 -8.45
N ASP A 60 -13.69 3.16 -7.72
CA ASP A 60 -14.36 4.38 -8.20
C ASP A 60 -13.41 5.38 -8.90
N GLY A 61 -12.16 4.98 -9.16
CA GLY A 61 -11.20 5.76 -9.96
C GLY A 61 -10.39 6.80 -9.18
N LYS A 62 -10.44 6.80 -7.84
CA LYS A 62 -9.54 7.62 -7.01
C LYS A 62 -8.15 7.00 -6.99
N ILE A 63 -7.15 7.87 -6.99
CA ILE A 63 -5.74 7.52 -6.85
C ILE A 63 -5.23 8.12 -5.55
N ILE A 64 -4.60 7.29 -4.73
CA ILE A 64 -3.94 7.68 -3.50
C ILE A 64 -2.45 7.52 -3.74
N VAL A 65 -1.68 8.55 -3.40
CA VAL A 65 -0.22 8.54 -3.42
C VAL A 65 0.28 8.95 -2.05
N TRP A 66 1.31 8.28 -1.56
CA TRP A 66 1.95 8.62 -0.28
C TRP A 66 3.46 8.45 -0.36
N ASP A 67 4.17 9.26 0.42
CA ASP A 67 5.59 9.09 0.68
C ASP A 67 5.81 7.87 1.57
N VAL A 68 6.75 7.01 1.18
CA VAL A 68 7.03 5.75 1.90
C VAL A 68 7.90 6.00 3.14
N ASP A 69 8.45 7.22 3.31
CA ASP A 69 9.26 7.71 4.44
C ASP A 69 9.65 6.62 5.44
N LEU A 70 10.81 6.00 5.16
CA LEU A 70 11.42 4.93 5.96
C LEU A 70 12.29 5.49 7.07
#